data_AF-A0A7V9VX96-F1
#
_entry.id   AF-A0A7V9VX96-F1
#
_cell.length_a   1.000
_cell.length_b   1.000
_cell.length_c   1.000
_cell.angle_alpha   90.00
_cell.angle_beta   90.00
_cell.angle_gamma   90.00
#
_symmetry.space_group_name_H-M   'P 1'
#
loop_
_entity.id
_entity.type
_entity.pdbx_description
1 polymer ?
#
loop_
_entity_poly.entity_id
_entity_poly.type
_entity_poly.pdbx_seq_one_letter_code
_entity_poly.pdbx_strand_id
1 'polypeptide(L)' 'LLTIPAAQRQIAPATVAAPESGSRVQFAIVVEDVDARCAQLTAKGVTIINGPTDQPWGMRTACFADPAGHNWEFAQPIPT' A
#
# COMPACT_ATOMS: atom_id res chain seq x y z
N LEU A 1 -5.96 -13.31 3.69
CA LEU A 1 -5.46 -12.22 2.83
C LEU A 1 -6.63 -11.72 1.97
N LEU A 2 -6.66 -10.42 1.65
CA LEU A 2 -7.77 -9.75 0.97
C LEU A 2 -8.03 -10.37 -0.41
N THR A 3 -9.18 -11.02 -0.60
CA THR A 3 -9.58 -11.60 -1.89
C THR A 3 -10.58 -10.70 -2.60
N ILE A 4 -10.26 -10.30 -3.83
CA ILE A 4 -11.04 -9.40 -4.70
C ILE A 4 -12.52 -9.77 -4.86
N PRO A 5 -12.93 -11.05 -5.02
CA PRO A 5 -14.30 -11.39 -5.43
C PRO A 5 -15.40 -10.97 -4.44
N ALA A 6 -15.07 -10.79 -3.16
CA ALA A 6 -16.07 -10.40 -2.16
C ALA A 6 -16.44 -8.91 -2.24
N ALA A 7 -15.50 -8.03 -2.56
CA ALA A 7 -15.68 -6.58 -2.50
C ALA A 7 -16.61 -6.04 -3.60
N GLN A 8 -16.60 -6.65 -4.79
CA GLN A 8 -17.37 -6.18 -5.95
C GLN A 8 -18.89 -6.18 -5.73
N ARG A 9 -19.40 -7.09 -4.90
CA ARG A 9 -20.84 -7.16 -4.60
C ARG A 9 -21.33 -5.99 -3.76
N GLN A 10 -20.46 -5.33 -3.00
CA GLN A 10 -20.86 -4.31 -2.03
C GLN A 10 -21.31 -3.00 -2.68
N ILE A 11 -20.82 -2.69 -3.86
CA ILE A 11 -21.06 -1.40 -4.52
C ILE A 11 -21.89 -1.51 -5.81
N ALA A 12 -22.46 -2.69 -6.11
CA ALA A 12 -23.32 -2.85 -7.28
C ALA A 12 -24.49 -1.84 -7.23
N PRO A 13 -24.86 -1.21 -8.37
CA PRO A 13 -24.44 -1.52 -9.75
C PRO A 13 -23.19 -0.77 -10.24
N ALA A 14 -22.46 -0.05 -9.37
CA ALA A 14 -21.25 0.65 -9.78
C ALA A 14 -20.12 -0.32 -10.16
N THR A 15 -19.31 0.05 -11.16
CA THR A 15 -18.19 -0.74 -11.67
C THR A 15 -16.87 -0.30 -11.02
N VAL A 16 -16.12 -1.26 -10.48
CA VAL A 16 -14.72 -1.04 -10.05
C VAL A 16 -13.83 -1.05 -11.29
N ALA A 17 -12.97 -0.04 -11.45
CA ALA A 17 -11.98 -0.01 -12.53
C ALA A 17 -11.01 -1.20 -12.42
N ALA A 18 -10.54 -1.70 -13.56
CA ALA A 18 -9.59 -2.81 -13.55
C ALA A 18 -8.20 -2.37 -13.04
N PRO A 19 -7.43 -3.24 -12.35
CA PRO A 19 -6.14 -2.88 -11.75
C PRO A 19 -5.14 -2.29 -12.76
N GLU A 20 -5.18 -2.72 -14.01
CA GLU A 20 -4.35 -2.22 -15.12
C GLU A 20 -4.67 -0.77 -15.55
N SER A 21 -5.73 -0.16 -15.01
CA SER A 21 -6.11 1.24 -15.31
C SER A 21 -5.16 2.28 -14.67
N GLY A 22 -4.13 1.83 -13.96
CA GLY A 22 -3.17 2.67 -13.24
C GLY A 22 -3.68 3.15 -11.88
N SER A 23 -2.76 3.51 -10.99
CA SER A 23 -3.11 4.04 -9.67
C SER A 23 -3.84 5.38 -9.81
N ARG A 24 -5.05 5.46 -9.27
CA ARG A 24 -5.87 6.69 -9.27
C ARG A 24 -5.77 7.45 -7.96
N VAL A 25 -5.31 6.79 -6.89
CA VAL A 25 -5.20 7.32 -5.53
C VAL A 25 -4.02 6.63 -4.83
N GLN A 26 -3.28 7.39 -4.03
CA GLN A 26 -2.33 6.85 -3.05
C GLN A 26 -2.89 7.05 -1.64
N PHE A 27 -2.90 5.99 -0.83
CA PHE A 27 -3.25 6.06 0.58
C PHE A 27 -1.99 5.99 1.43
N ALA A 28 -1.69 7.03 2.21
CA ALA A 28 -0.60 7.03 3.17
C ALA A 28 -1.14 6.72 4.57
N ILE A 29 -0.50 5.78 5.26
CA ILE A 29 -0.79 5.49 6.67
C ILE A 29 0.48 5.56 7.50
N VAL A 30 0.36 6.14 8.70
CA VAL A 30 1.45 6.20 9.65
C VAL A 30 1.55 4.86 10.39
N VAL A 31 2.75 4.31 10.45
CA VAL A 31 3.07 3.07 11.16
C VAL A 31 4.23 3.29 12.12
N GLU A 32 4.31 2.44 13.13
CA GLU A 32 5.40 2.48 14.12
C GLU A 32 6.75 2.07 13.54
N ASP A 33 6.76 1.06 12.67
CA ASP A 33 7.98 0.50 12.06
C ASP A 33 7.71 0.11 10.60
N VAL A 34 8.26 0.88 9.65
CA VAL A 34 8.10 0.64 8.22
C VAL A 34 8.81 -0.64 7.77
N ASP A 35 10.02 -0.90 8.26
CA ASP A 35 10.80 -2.09 7.89
C ASP A 35 10.10 -3.38 8.30
N ALA A 36 9.62 -3.42 9.54
CA ALA A 36 8.90 -4.58 10.05
C ALA A 36 7.63 -4.85 9.25
N ARG A 37 6.90 -3.80 8.84
CA ARG A 37 5.69 -3.95 8.00
C ARG A 37 6.03 -4.40 6.59
N CYS A 38 7.08 -3.86 5.98
CA CYS A 38 7.56 -4.33 4.68
C CYS A 38 8.00 -5.79 4.72
N ALA A 39 8.74 -6.21 5.76
CA ALA A 39 9.12 -7.61 5.93
C ALA A 39 7.89 -8.53 6.07
N GLN A 40 6.88 -8.12 6.84
CA GLN A 40 5.62 -8.86 6.99
C GLN A 40 4.85 -8.98 5.67
N LEU A 41 4.85 -7.93 4.84
CA LEU A 41 4.20 -7.93 3.54
C LEU A 41 4.94 -8.82 2.53
N THR A 42 6.27 -8.70 2.45
CA THR A 42 7.11 -9.55 1.60
C THR A 42 6.96 -11.03 1.96
N ALA A 43 6.93 -11.37 3.25
CA ALA A 43 6.69 -12.75 3.70
C ALA A 43 5.31 -13.30 3.30
N LYS A 44 4.35 -12.42 2.99
CA LYS A 44 3.01 -12.77 2.48
C LYS A 44 2.93 -12.71 0.95
N GLY A 45 4.04 -12.49 0.26
CA GLY A 45 4.12 -12.43 -1.20
C GLY A 45 3.71 -11.09 -1.80
N VAL A 46 3.63 -10.01 -1.01
CA VAL A 46 3.37 -8.67 -1.53
C VAL A 46 4.68 -8.05 -2.00
N THR A 47 4.70 -7.53 -3.23
CA THR A 47 5.84 -6.82 -3.79
C THR A 47 5.87 -5.37 -3.29
N ILE A 48 6.99 -4.98 -2.69
CA ILE A 48 7.28 -3.59 -2.35
C ILE A 48 7.73 -2.87 -3.62
N ILE A 49 7.10 -1.74 -3.92
CA ILE A 49 7.35 -0.91 -5.11
C ILE A 49 8.57 -0.01 -4.88
N ASN A 50 8.66 0.62 -3.70
CA ASN A 50 9.77 1.46 -3.29
C ASN A 50 9.98 1.42 -1.76
N GLY A 51 11.15 1.85 -1.30
CA GLY A 51 11.52 1.83 0.12
C GLY A 51 11.70 0.41 0.68
N PRO A 52 11.85 0.25 2.01
CA PRO A 52 11.93 1.30 3.04
C PRO A 52 13.12 2.25 2.87
N THR A 53 12.85 3.56 2.83
CA THR A 53 13.89 4.59 2.65
C THR A 53 13.59 5.84 3.47
N ASP A 54 14.62 6.47 4.03
CA ASP A 54 14.51 7.75 4.73
C ASP A 54 14.43 8.91 3.72
N GLN A 55 13.44 9.77 3.92
CA GLN A 55 13.12 10.90 3.05
C GLN A 55 13.62 12.22 3.63
N PRO A 56 13.95 13.21 2.79
CA PRO A 56 14.52 14.49 3.25
C PRO A 56 13.57 15.34 4.12
N TRP A 57 12.28 15.01 4.17
CA TRP A 57 11.28 15.65 5.03
C TRP A 57 11.06 14.93 6.37
N GLY A 58 11.99 14.07 6.79
CA GLY A 58 12.00 13.47 8.14
C GLY A 58 11.06 12.27 8.30
N MET A 59 10.79 11.54 7.22
CA MET A 59 9.95 10.35 7.23
C MET A 59 10.67 9.17 6.61
N ARG A 60 10.56 7.98 7.19
CA ARG A 60 10.88 6.73 6.53
C ARG A 60 9.64 6.24 5.81
N THR A 61 9.73 5.95 4.51
CA THR A 61 8.57 5.53 3.71
C THR A 61 8.82 4.29 2.86
N ALA A 62 7.74 3.57 2.56
CA ALA A 62 7.73 2.48 1.60
C ALA A 62 6.36 2.36 0.91
N CYS A 63 6.34 2.10 -0.39
CA CYS A 63 5.11 1.93 -1.16
C CYS A 63 4.90 0.50 -1.65
N PHE A 64 3.64 0.10 -1.76
CA PHE A 64 3.22 -1.17 -2.35
C PHE A 64 1.83 -1.04 -2.97
N ALA A 65 1.46 -1.97 -3.86
CA ALA A 65 0.13 -2.04 -4.42
C ALA A 65 -0.70 -3.14 -3.75
N ASP A 66 -1.99 -2.87 -3.53
CA ASP A 66 -2.94 -3.92 -3.18
C ASP A 66 -3.42 -4.69 -4.43
N PRO A 67 -4.10 -5.84 -4.28
CA PRO A 67 -4.58 -6.63 -5.42
C PRO A 67 -5.60 -5.90 -6.32
N ALA A 68 -6.24 -4.83 -5.85
CA ALA A 68 -7.16 -4.02 -6.64
C ALA A 68 -6.43 -2.93 -7.44
N GLY A 69 -5.11 -2.78 -7.25
CA GLY A 69 -4.27 -1.82 -7.95
C GLY A 69 -4.15 -0.46 -7.25
N HIS A 70 -4.62 -0.31 -6.00
CA HIS A 70 -4.40 0.93 -5.25
C HIS A 70 -2.99 1.00 -4.70
N ASN A 71 -2.40 2.20 -4.76
CA ASN A 71 -1.08 2.44 -4.18
C ASN A 71 -1.22 2.79 -2.70
N TRP A 72 -0.39 2.16 -1.87
CA TRP A 72 -0.32 2.39 -0.43
C TRP A 72 1.09 2.84 -0.06
N GLU A 73 1.19 3.75 0.90
CA GLU A 73 2.44 4.17 1.52
C GLU A 73 2.39 3.91 3.03
N PHE A 74 3.41 3.23 3.55
CA PHE A 74 3.74 3.27 4.95
C PHE A 74 4.66 4.45 5.22
N ALA A 75 4.37 5.21 6.26
CA ALA A 75 5.17 6.34 6.68
C ALA A 75 5.47 6.25 8.19
N GLN A 76 6.71 6.52 8.58
CA GLN A 76 7.15 6.55 9.96
C GLN A 76 7.99 7.82 10.18
N PRO A 77 7.63 8.69 11.15
CA PRO A 77 8.49 9.81 11.52
C PRO A 77 9.86 9.34 11.99
N ILE A 78 10.91 9.97 11.48
CA ILE A 78 12.29 9.71 11.92
C ILE A 78 12.62 10.72 13.02
N PRO A 79 13.28 10.29 14.12
CA PRO A 79 13.79 11.21 15.13
C PRO A 79 14.69 12.28 14.50
N THR A 80 14.53 13.53 14.95
CA THR A 80 15.36 14.67 14.52
C THR A 80 16.75 14.63 15.12
#